data_AF-A0A520GZL3-F1
#
_entry.id   AF-A0A520GZL3-F1
#
_cell.length_a   1.000
_cell.length_b   1.000
_cell.length_c   1.000
_cell.angle_alpha   90.00
_cell.angle_beta   90.00
_cell.angle_gamma   90.00
#
_symmetry.space_group_name_H-M   'P 1'
#
loop_
_entity.id
_entity.type
_entity.pdbx_description
1 polymer ?
#
loop_
_entity_poly.entity_id
_entity_poly.type
_entity_poly.pdbx_seq_one_letter_code
_entity_poly.pdbx_strand_id
1 'polypeptide(L)' 'AVRLLTNNPAKVAQLEAAGTRVVERVPHHLPPNPHNARYLATKRDRTGHEF' A
#
# COMPACT_ATOMS: atom_id res chain seq x y z
N ALA A 1 1.18 18.48 1.69
CA ALA A 1 0.09 17.50 1.87
C ALA A 1 -0.03 16.66 0.60
N VAL A 2 -0.17 15.34 0.71
CA VAL A 2 -0.13 14.40 -0.43
C VAL A 2 -1.29 13.40 -0.43
N ARG A 3 -1.71 12.99 -1.62
CA ARG A 3 -2.58 11.81 -1.85
C ARG A 3 -1.66 10.61 -2.07
N LEU A 4 -1.66 9.67 -1.15
CA LEU A 4 -0.70 8.57 -1.14
C LEU A 4 -1.26 7.36 -1.87
N LEU A 5 -0.67 7.03 -3.03
CA LEU A 5 -0.97 5.80 -3.77
C LEU A 5 -0.29 4.61 -3.09
N THR A 6 -1.01 3.87 -2.25
CA THR A 6 -0.45 2.71 -1.55
C THR A 6 -1.51 1.72 -1.09
N ASN A 7 -1.20 0.43 -1.19
CA ASN A 7 -1.99 -0.65 -0.58
C ASN A 7 -1.52 -0.99 0.83
N ASN A 8 -0.42 -0.40 1.31
CA ASN A 8 0.15 -0.67 2.62
C ASN A 8 -0.34 0.36 3.66
N PRO A 9 -1.24 0.00 4.59
CA PRO A 9 -1.73 0.94 5.60
C PRO A 9 -0.62 1.44 6.54
N ALA A 10 0.39 0.62 6.83
CA ALA A 10 1.51 1.03 7.69
C ALA A 10 2.35 2.16 7.06
N LYS A 11 2.30 2.33 5.74
CA LYS A 11 3.04 3.38 5.02
C LYS A 11 2.47 4.77 5.29
N VAL A 12 1.18 4.87 5.58
CA VAL A 12 0.53 6.13 5.98
C VAL A 12 1.14 6.61 7.29
N ALA A 13 1.10 5.77 8.33
CA ALA A 13 1.62 6.10 9.65
C ALA A 13 3.12 6.46 9.62
N GLN A 14 3.92 5.75 8.81
CA GLN A 14 5.35 6.07 8.65
C GLN A 14 5.60 7.43 8.02
N LEU A 15 4.82 7.81 7.00
CA LEU A 15 4.97 9.10 6.34
C LEU A 15 4.50 10.25 7.23
N GLU A 16 3.42 10.06 7.97
CA GLU A 16 2.95 11.04 8.95
C GLU A 16 3.97 11.26 10.08
N ALA A 17 4.55 10.18 10.61
CA ALA A 17 5.63 10.25 11.60
C ALA A 17 6.89 10.96 11.06
N ALA A 18 7.15 10.85 9.76
CA ALA A 18 8.24 11.57 9.08
C ALA A 18 7.89 13.02 8.71
N GLY A 19 6.73 13.54 9.12
CA GLY A 19 6.30 14.93 8.87
C GLY A 19 5.59 15.15 7.53
N THR A 20 5.32 14.08 6.77
CA THR A 20 4.55 14.19 5.53
C THR A 20 3.06 14.03 5.82
N ARG A 21 2.30 15.12 5.67
CA ARG A 21 0.84 15.09 5.80
C ARG A 21 0.20 14.31 4.65
N VAL A 22 -0.39 13.15 4.95
CA VAL A 22 -1.22 12.36 4.04
C VAL A 22 -2.66 12.83 4.18
N VAL A 23 -3.30 13.26 3.07
CA VAL A 23 -4.70 13.72 3.09
C VAL A 23 -5.68 12.67 2.60
N GLU A 24 -5.18 11.66 1.89
CA GLU A 24 -5.99 10.59 1.30
C GLU A 24 -5.08 9.39 1.01
N ARG A 25 -5.57 8.18 1.31
CA ARG A 25 -4.98 6.92 0.82
C ARG A 25 -5.71 6.52 -0.46
N VAL A 26 -4.98 6.50 -1.57
CA VAL A 26 -5.48 6.03 -2.87
C VAL A 26 -5.05 4.57 -3.05
N PRO A 27 -5.99 3.63 -3.22
CA PRO A 27 -5.65 2.24 -3.53
C PRO A 27 -4.89 2.13 -4.85
N HIS A 28 -3.85 1.30 -4.87
CA HIS A 28 -3.10 0.94 -6.06
C HIS A 28 -3.57 -0.42 -6.59
N HIS A 29 -4.60 -0.41 -7.43
CA HIS A 29 -5.11 -1.62 -8.06
C HIS A 29 -4.24 -2.00 -9.25
N LEU A 30 -3.49 -3.10 -9.14
CA LEU A 30 -2.92 -3.81 -10.28
C LEU A 30 -3.55 -5.20 -10.35
N PRO A 31 -4.04 -5.63 -11.52
CA PRO A 31 -4.53 -6.99 -11.68
C PRO A 31 -3.39 -7.99 -11.42
N PRO A 32 -3.64 -9.05 -10.65
CA PRO A 32 -2.69 -10.13 -10.50
C PRO A 32 -2.45 -10.80 -11.86
N ASN A 33 -1.21 -11.18 -12.11
CA ASN A 33 -0.80 -12.01 -13.23
C ASN A 33 -0.07 -13.25 -12.70
N PRO A 34 0.13 -14.30 -13.52
CA PRO A 34 0.75 -15.55 -13.07
C PRO A 34 2.15 -15.37 -12.46
N HIS A 35 2.89 -14.34 -12.89
CA HIS A 35 4.25 -14.06 -12.42
C HIS A 35 4.28 -13.33 -11.07
N ASN A 36 3.28 -12.51 -10.75
CA ASN A 36 3.24 -11.71 -9.52
C ASN A 36 2.31 -12.28 -8.44
N ALA A 37 1.53 -13.32 -8.71
CA ALA A 37 0.56 -13.91 -7.78
C ALA A 37 1.16 -14.27 -6.41
N ARG A 38 2.35 -14.91 -6.39
CA ARG A 38 3.05 -15.26 -5.14
C ARG A 38 3.53 -14.02 -4.38
N TYR A 39 3.95 -12.99 -5.10
CA TYR A 39 4.40 -11.73 -4.51
C TYR A 39 3.23 -10.99 -3.85
N LEU A 40 2.09 -10.89 -4.55
CA LEU A 40 0.87 -10.27 -4.03
C LEU A 40 0.33 -11.05 -2.83
N ALA A 41 0.32 -12.39 -2.87
CA ALA A 41 -0.07 -13.20 -1.71
C ALA A 41 0.80 -12.92 -0.47
N THR A 42 2.13 -12.88 -0.64
CA THR A 42 3.06 -12.56 0.45
C THR A 42 2.80 -11.17 1.04
N LYS A 43 2.51 -10.18 0.18
CA LYS A 43 2.23 -8.80 0.59
C LYS A 43 0.90 -8.66 1.33
N ARG A 44 -0.13 -9.41 0.93
CA ARG A 44 -1.39 -9.50 1.67
C ARG A 44 -1.15 -10.11 3.05
N ASP A 45 -0.52 -11.28 3.09
CA ASP A 45 -0.42 -12.09 4.31
C ASP A 45 0.53 -11.47 5.36
N ARG A 46 1.62 -10.81 4.94
CA ARG A 46 2.61 -10.23 5.88
C ARG A 46 2.42 -8.77 6.20
N THR A 47 1.81 -8.01 5.30
CA THR A 47 1.77 -6.54 5.38
C THR A 47 0.38 -5.97 5.18
N GLY A 48 -0.66 -6.81 5.19
CA GLY A 48 -2.05 -6.39 5.10
C GLY A 48 -2.38 -5.62 3.82
N HIS A 49 -1.70 -5.90 2.71
CA HIS A 49 -2.04 -5.23 1.45
C HIS A 49 -3.42 -5.68 0.98
N GLU A 50 -4.31 -4.72 0.80
CA GLU A 50 -5.58 -4.87 0.07
C GLU A 50 -5.27 -4.64 -1.41
N PHE A 51 -5.49 -5.67 -2.25
CA PHE A 51 -5.27 -5.62 -3.70
C PHE A 51 -6.59 -5.43 -4.44
#